data_AF-A0A413FNE1-F1
#
_entry.id   AF-A0A413FNE1-F1
#
_cell.length_a   1.000
_cell.length_b   1.000
_cell.length_c   1.000
_cell.angle_alpha   90.00
_cell.angle_beta   90.00
_cell.angle_gamma   90.00
#
_symmetry.space_group_name_H-M   'P 1'
#
loop_
_entity.id
_entity.type
_entity.pdbx_description
1 polymer ?
#
loop_
_entity_poly.entity_id
_entity_poly.type
_entity_poly.pdbx_seq_one_letter_code
_entity_poly.pdbx_strand_id
1 'polypeptide(L)' 'MKKIITTDTQRTLQRIQMERGLNRKKLMSELSITLPTLEKLLDHQVPFTVTMQTYHKLTYWLEENEAQHE' A
#
# COMPACT_ATOMS: atom_id res chain seq x y z
N MET A 1 -16.84 3.57 -7.92
CA MET A 1 -16.03 4.81 -7.85
C MET A 1 -14.55 4.45 -7.74
N LYS A 2 -13.67 5.25 -8.35
CA LYS A 2 -12.21 5.08 -8.26
C LYS A 2 -11.60 6.16 -7.36
N LYS A 3 -10.47 5.87 -6.73
CA LYS A 3 -9.69 6.81 -5.91
C LYS A 3 -8.23 6.80 -6.36
N ILE A 4 -7.52 7.88 -6.07
CA ILE A 4 -6.12 8.06 -6.44
C ILE A 4 -5.24 7.65 -5.26
N ILE A 5 -4.29 6.76 -5.49
CA ILE A 5 -3.15 6.56 -4.60
C ILE A 5 -2.10 7.60 -4.92
N THR A 6 -1.64 8.34 -3.92
CA THR A 6 -0.59 9.37 -4.08
C THR A 6 0.79 8.78 -3.87
N THR A 7 1.81 9.54 -4.26
CA THR A 7 3.21 9.19 -3.99
C THR A 7 3.54 9.11 -2.52
N ASP A 8 2.87 9.90 -1.67
CA ASP A 8 3.09 9.84 -0.23
C ASP A 8 2.56 8.54 0.36
N THR A 9 1.38 8.09 -0.04
CA THR A 9 0.86 6.77 0.32
C THR A 9 1.81 5.64 -0.12
N GLN A 10 2.39 5.75 -1.31
CA GLN A 10 3.38 4.79 -1.81
C GLN A 10 4.66 4.79 -0.96
N ARG A 11 5.18 5.97 -0.59
CA ARG A 11 6.37 6.10 0.28
C ARG A 11 6.11 5.55 1.68
N THR A 12 4.95 5.83 2.28
CA THR A 12 4.58 5.27 3.58
C THR A 12 4.54 3.75 3.53
N LEU A 13 3.93 3.17 2.48
CA LEU A 13 3.90 1.73 2.29
C LEU A 13 5.31 1.12 2.19
N GLN A 14 6.20 1.73 1.40
CA GLN A 14 7.58 1.29 1.27
C GLN A 14 8.35 1.36 2.60
N ARG A 15 8.16 2.44 3.37
CA ARG A 15 8.78 2.63 4.68
C ARG A 15 8.38 1.50 5.64
N ILE A 16 7.08 1.30 5.83
CA ILE A 16 6.55 0.25 6.72
C ILE A 16 6.99 -1.14 6.23
N GLN A 17 6.99 -1.37 4.91
CA GLN A 17 7.48 -2.62 4.33
C GLN A 17 8.92 -2.91 4.76
N MET A 18 9.82 -1.92 4.67
CA MET A 18 11.22 -2.05 5.05
C MET A 18 11.38 -2.24 6.56
N GLU A 19 10.71 -1.42 7.38
CA GLU A 19 10.76 -1.47 8.84
C GLU A 19 10.30 -2.84 9.39
N ARG A 20 9.26 -3.42 8.78
CA ARG A 20 8.69 -4.71 9.22
C ARG A 20 9.27 -5.93 8.49
N GLY A 21 10.19 -5.74 7.54
CA GLY A 21 10.76 -6.82 6.73
C GLY A 21 9.72 -7.60 5.92
N LEU A 22 8.66 -6.94 5.45
CA LEU A 22 7.56 -7.60 4.74
C LEU A 22 7.96 -7.92 3.29
N ASN A 23 7.91 -9.20 2.93
CA ASN A 23 8.09 -9.60 1.55
C ASN A 23 6.81 -9.30 0.72
N ARG A 24 6.99 -9.21 -0.61
CA ARG A 24 5.90 -8.88 -1.56
C ARG A 24 4.71 -9.83 -1.46
N LYS A 25 4.94 -11.13 -1.23
CA LYS A 25 3.86 -12.13 -1.09
C LYS A 25 2.98 -11.86 0.13
N LYS A 26 3.60 -11.54 1.26
CA LYS A 26 2.89 -11.21 2.51
C LYS A 26 2.08 -9.93 2.34
N LEU A 27 2.66 -8.89 1.74
CA LEU A 27 1.98 -7.64 1.41
C LEU A 27 0.77 -7.83 0.48
N MET A 28 0.91 -8.64 -0.57
CA MET A 28 -0.22 -8.99 -1.45
C MET A 28 -1.35 -9.66 -0.67
N SER A 29 -1.01 -10.58 0.25
CA SER A 29 -1.98 -11.28 1.08
C SER A 29 -2.69 -10.33 2.03
N GLU A 30 -1.95 -9.49 2.76
CA GLU A 30 -2.49 -8.54 3.75
C GLU A 30 -3.40 -7.50 3.08
N LEU A 31 -2.99 -6.97 1.92
CA LEU A 31 -3.77 -5.97 1.18
C LEU A 31 -4.84 -6.60 0.26
N SER A 32 -4.82 -7.92 0.08
CA SER A 32 -5.64 -8.65 -0.90
C SER A 32 -5.56 -8.05 -2.31
N ILE A 33 -4.35 -7.76 -2.79
CA ILE A 33 -4.12 -7.14 -4.11
C ILE A 33 -3.32 -8.06 -5.04
N THR A 34 -3.43 -7.79 -6.34
CA THR A 34 -2.68 -8.50 -7.37
C THR A 34 -1.23 -8.02 -7.44
N LEU A 35 -0.33 -8.86 -7.96
CA LEU A 35 1.08 -8.51 -8.14
C LEU A 35 1.28 -7.22 -8.97
N PRO A 36 0.58 -7.01 -10.11
CA PRO A 36 0.72 -5.76 -10.87
C PRO A 36 0.28 -4.52 -10.08
N THR A 37 -0.67 -4.67 -9.16
CA THR A 37 -1.09 -3.57 -8.28
C THR A 37 -0.02 -3.29 -7.24
N LEU A 38 0.58 -4.33 -6.65
CA LEU A 38 1.67 -4.17 -5.69
C LEU A 38 2.91 -3.55 -6.35
N GLU A 39 3.27 -3.97 -7.56
CA GLU A 39 4.39 -3.37 -8.32
C GLU A 39 4.14 -1.88 -8.59
N LYS A 40 2.90 -1.48 -8.91
CA LYS A 40 2.55 -0.06 -9.01
C LYS A 40 2.64 0.69 -7.69
N LEU A 41 2.33 0.05 -6.57
CA LEU A 41 2.44 0.66 -5.25
C LEU A 41 3.90 0.83 -4.82
N LEU A 42 4.76 -0.14 -5.12
CA LEU A 42 6.13 -0.19 -4.61
C LEU A 42 7.18 0.34 -5.58
N ASP A 43 7.01 0.12 -6.88
CA ASP A 43 8.10 0.37 -7.84
C ASP A 43 7.81 1.61 -8.72
N HIS A 44 6.56 2.09 -8.72
CA HIS A 44 6.14 3.25 -9.54
C HIS A 44 5.67 4.41 -8.67
N GLN A 45 6.57 5.36 -8.38
CA GLN A 45 6.29 6.60 -7.63
C GLN A 45 5.52 7.64 -8.49
N VAL A 46 4.38 7.22 -9.04
CA VAL A 46 3.47 8.05 -9.82
C VAL A 46 2.04 7.79 -9.34
N PRO A 47 1.21 8.84 -9.14
CA PRO A 47 -0.16 8.65 -8.70
C PRO A 47 -0.97 7.82 -9.70
N PHE A 48 -1.80 6.91 -9.20
CA PHE A 48 -2.64 6.08 -10.05
C PHE A 48 -3.99 5.76 -9.42
N THR A 49 -4.97 5.45 -10.26
CA THR A 49 -6.34 5.15 -9.80
C THR A 49 -6.51 3.68 -9.44
N VAL A 50 -7.14 3.41 -8.31
CA VAL A 50 -7.57 2.09 -7.86
C VAL A 50 -9.07 2.07 -7.58
N THR A 51 -9.62 0.89 -7.32
CA THR A 51 -11.01 0.76 -6.84
C THR A 51 -11.13 1.33 -5.43
N MET A 52 -12.33 1.79 -5.06
CA MET A 52 -12.61 2.26 -3.70
C MET A 52 -12.26 1.21 -2.63
N GLN A 53 -12.51 -0.08 -2.92
CA GLN A 53 -12.20 -1.18 -2.01
C GLN A 53 -10.69 -1.32 -1.77
N THR A 54 -9.89 -1.30 -2.84
CA THR A 54 -8.42 -1.35 -2.73
C THR A 54 -7.88 -0.12 -1.99
N TYR A 55 -8.45 1.06 -2.26
CA TYR A 55 -8.09 2.30 -1.56
C TYR A 55 -8.31 2.16 -0.05
N HIS A 56 -9.52 1.81 0.40
CA HIS A 56 -9.82 1.69 1.82
C HIS A 56 -8.98 0.61 2.51
N LYS A 57 -8.75 -0.54 1.85
CA LYS A 57 -7.88 -1.59 2.41
C LYS A 57 -6.46 -1.08 2.64
N LEU A 58 -5.90 -0.36 1.67
CA LEU A 58 -4.55 0.19 1.79
C LEU A 58 -4.48 1.26 2.86
N THR A 59 -5.38 2.24 2.88
CA THR A 59 -5.33 3.32 3.87
C THR A 59 -5.54 2.79 5.29
N TYR A 60 -6.49 1.89 5.49
CA TYR A 60 -6.70 1.24 6.79
C TYR A 60 -5.47 0.44 7.23
N TRP A 61 -4.87 -0.34 6.33
CA TRP A 61 -3.66 -1.08 6.64
C TRP A 61 -2.50 -0.14 7.00
N LEU A 62 -2.35 0.99 6.31
CA LEU A 62 -1.31 1.98 6.63
C LEU A 62 -1.56 2.60 8.02
N GLU A 63 -2.79 3.03 8.33
CA GLU A 63 -3.16 3.59 9.63
C GLU A 63 -2.86 2.62 10.79
N GLU A 64 -3.28 1.36 10.66
CA GLU A 64 -3.02 0.31 11.66
C GLU A 64 -1.53 0.06 11.90
N ASN A 65 -0.72 0.23 10.86
CA ASN A 65 0.73 0.01 10.95
C ASN A 65 1.48 1.26 11.40
N GLU A 66 1.03 2.48 11.05
CA GLU A 66 1.64 3.71 11.53
C GLU A 66 1.37 3.94 13.02
N ALA A 67 0.16 3.61 13.50
CA ALA A 67 -0.19 3.73 14.93
C ALA A 67 0.60 2.79 15.85
N GLN A 68 1.27 1.77 15.32
CA GLN A 68 2.16 0.89 16.08
C GLN A 68 3.59 1.43 16.22
N HIS A 69 3.89 2.57 15.61
CA HIS A 69 5.22 3.19 15.60
C HIS A 69 5.30 4.55 16.34
N GLU A 70 4.23 4.95 17.06
CA GLU A 70 4.23 6.01 18.09
C GLU A 70 4.26 5.41 19.50
#